data_AF-A0A7C4RCM2-F1
#
_entry.id   AF-A0A7C4RCM2-F1
#
_cell.length_a   1.000
_cell.length_b   1.000
_cell.length_c   1.000
_cell.angle_alpha   90.00
_cell.angle_beta   90.00
_cell.angle_gamma   90.00
#
_symmetry.space_group_name_H-M   'P 1'
#
loop_
_entity.id
_entity.type
_entity.pdbx_description
1 polymer ?
#
loop_
_entity_poly.entity_id
_entity_poly.type
_entity_poly.pdbx_seq_one_letter_code
_entity_poly.pdbx_strand_id
1 'polypeptide(L)' 'MNFELLKRRALSFLKNAKSSFEQGEYDIALFNMEQFIQLYSKYLLYRRIGDYPKTYSIE' A
#
# COMPACT_ATOMS: atom_id res chain seq x y z
N MET A 1 -8.31 4.81 11.43
CA MET A 1 -7.22 4.73 10.42
C MET A 1 -7.84 4.84 9.04
N ASN A 2 -7.48 5.82 8.20
CA ASN A 2 -8.08 5.98 6.87
C ASN A 2 -7.38 5.04 5.86
N PHE A 3 -7.98 3.89 5.55
CA PHE A 3 -7.37 2.90 4.65
C PHE A 3 -7.18 3.41 3.21
N GLU A 4 -8.00 4.37 2.75
CA GLU A 4 -7.78 5.04 1.46
C GLU A 4 -6.48 5.86 1.45
N LEU A 5 -6.05 6.38 2.62
CA LEU A 5 -4.76 7.05 2.74
C LEU A 5 -3.59 6.08 2.53
N LEU A 6 -3.71 4.82 3.00
CA LEU A 6 -2.68 3.79 2.76
C LEU A 6 -2.55 3.49 1.28
N LYS A 7 -3.68 3.30 0.58
CA LYS A 7 -3.71 3.09 -0.88
C LYS A 7 -3.09 4.26 -1.62
N ARG A 8 -3.50 5.50 -1.31
CA ARG A 8 -2.97 6.71 -1.96
C ARG A 8 -1.45 6.83 -1.80
N ARG A 9 -0.94 6.60 -0.60
CA ARG A 9 0.51 6.63 -0.32
C ARG A 9 1.25 5.51 -1.05
N ALA A 10 0.72 4.29 -1.01
CA ALA A 10 1.29 3.17 -1.74
C ALA A 10 1.42 3.48 -3.24
N LEU A 11 0.36 3.99 -3.86
CA LEU A 11 0.38 4.35 -5.28
C LEU A 11 1.38 5.48 -5.61
N SER A 12 1.61 6.41 -4.68
CA SER A 12 2.66 7.42 -4.82
C SER A 12 4.06 6.79 -4.82
N PHE A 13 4.32 5.83 -3.93
CA PHE A 13 5.58 5.08 -3.95
C PHE A 13 5.77 4.31 -5.27
N LEU A 14 4.72 3.69 -5.80
CA LEU A 14 4.80 3.04 -7.10
C LEU A 14 5.12 4.02 -8.24
N LYS A 15 4.53 5.21 -8.23
CA LYS A 15 4.85 6.27 -9.20
C LYS A 15 6.32 6.67 -9.10
N ASN A 16 6.82 6.87 -7.89
CA ASN A 16 8.22 7.23 -7.66
C ASN A 16 9.18 6.11 -8.07
N ALA A 17 8.84 4.84 -7.78
CA ALA A 17 9.63 3.69 -8.18
C ALA A 17 9.83 3.65 -9.71
N LYS A 18 8.76 3.92 -10.48
CA LYS A 18 8.84 4.00 -11.94
C LYS A 18 9.73 5.15 -12.42
N SER A 19 9.57 6.33 -11.83
CA SER A 19 10.39 7.50 -12.16
C SER A 19 11.88 7.26 -11.89
N SER A 20 12.23 6.70 -10.73
CA SER A 20 13.62 6.40 -10.38
C SER A 20 14.19 5.28 -11.26
N PHE A 21 13.38 4.28 -11.62
CA PHE A 21 13.79 3.24 -12.56
C PHE A 21 14.14 3.81 -13.93
N GLU A 22 13.30 4.72 -14.47
CA GLU A 22 13.55 5.40 -15.74
C GLU A 22 14.80 6.30 -15.69
N GLN A 23 15.16 6.82 -14.50
CA GLN A 23 16.35 7.64 -14.28
C GLN A 23 17.62 6.80 -14.01
N GLY A 24 17.52 5.47 -13.94
CA GLY A 24 18.64 4.58 -13.63
C GLY A 24 19.01 4.51 -12.14
N GLU A 25 18.21 5.11 -11.27
CA GLU A 25 18.36 5.10 -9.81
C GLU A 25 17.74 3.82 -9.23
N TYR A 26 18.36 2.67 -9.51
CA TYR A 26 17.76 1.36 -9.22
C TYR A 26 17.60 1.07 -7.72
N ASP A 27 18.52 1.54 -6.88
CA ASP A 27 18.45 1.44 -5.42
C ASP A 27 17.25 2.24 -4.87
N ILE A 28 17.05 3.46 -5.37
CA ILE A 28 15.91 4.30 -5.01
C ILE A 28 14.60 3.69 -5.55
N ALA A 29 14.61 3.14 -6.76
CA ALA A 29 13.46 2.46 -7.34
C ALA A 29 13.03 1.26 -6.49
N LEU A 30 13.99 0.44 -6.05
CA LEU A 30 13.75 -0.74 -5.21
C LEU A 30 13.21 -0.33 -3.84
N PHE A 31 13.80 0.69 -3.21
CA PHE A 31 13.29 1.24 -1.94
C PHE A 31 11.83 1.69 -2.07
N ASN A 32 11.50 2.46 -3.11
CA ASN A 32 10.11 2.88 -3.33
C ASN A 32 9.18 1.68 -3.59
N MET A 33 9.66 0.64 -4.28
CA MET A 33 8.88 -0.58 -4.52
C MET A 33 8.61 -1.36 -3.22
N GLU A 34 9.59 -1.46 -2.32
CA GLU A 34 9.41 -2.05 -0.99
C GLU A 34 8.33 -1.31 -0.19
N GLN A 35 8.39 0.03 -0.17
CA GLN A 35 7.40 0.86 0.52
C GLN A 35 5.99 0.72 -0.08
N PHE A 36 5.89 0.58 -1.41
CA PHE A 36 4.63 0.27 -2.09
C PHE A 36 4.06 -1.07 -1.62
N ILE A 37 4.85 -2.14 -1.67
CA ILE A 37 4.43 -3.49 -1.28
C ILE A 37 3.97 -3.49 0.17
N GLN A 38 4.72 -2.86 1.07
CA GLN A 38 4.38 -2.80 2.48
C GLN A 38 3.04 -2.10 2.74
N LEU A 39 2.81 -0.92 2.15
CA LEU A 39 1.58 -0.15 2.37
C LEU A 39 0.37 -0.74 1.64
N TYR A 40 0.56 -1.24 0.43
CA TYR A 40 -0.52 -1.84 -0.34
C TYR A 40 -0.97 -3.16 0.28
N SER A 41 -0.04 -3.96 0.79
CA SER A 41 -0.36 -5.18 1.55
C SER A 41 -1.18 -4.86 2.80
N LYS A 42 -0.77 -3.83 3.56
CA LYS A 42 -1.58 -3.33 4.70
C LYS A 42 -2.98 -2.91 4.27
N TYR A 43 -3.11 -2.16 3.17
CA TYR A 43 -4.43 -1.78 2.61
C TYR A 43 -5.29 -3.01 2.26
N LEU A 44 -4.73 -4.01 1.57
CA LEU A 44 -5.45 -5.22 1.20
C LEU A 44 -5.90 -6.03 2.41
N LEU A 45 -5.04 -6.17 3.43
CA LEU A 45 -5.38 -6.82 4.69
C LEU A 45 -6.49 -6.05 5.41
N TYR A 46 -6.40 -4.72 5.52
CA TYR A 46 -7.45 -3.92 6.15
C TYR A 46 -8.77 -3.97 5.39
N ARG A 47 -8.76 -4.01 4.05
CA ARG A 47 -9.97 -4.24 3.25
C ARG A 47 -10.57 -5.60 3.56
N ARG A 48 -9.77 -6.66 3.54
CA ARG A 48 -10.25 -8.03 3.74
C ARG A 48 -10.69 -8.32 5.18
N ILE A 49 -10.00 -7.77 6.18
CA ILE A 49 -10.30 -7.93 7.61
C ILE A 49 -11.40 -6.95 8.05
N GLY A 50 -11.43 -5.73 7.50
CA GLY A 50 -12.49 -4.77 7.75
C GLY A 50 -13.84 -5.12 7.07
N ASP A 51 -13.81 -5.88 5.98
CA ASP A 51 -14.97 -6.56 5.39
C ASP A 51 -15.27 -7.92 6.04
N TYR A 52 -14.35 -8.45 6.89
CA TYR A 52 -14.64 -9.59 7.75
C TYR A 52 -15.63 -9.10 8.82
N PRO A 53 -16.76 -9.80 9.00
CA PRO A 53 -18.03 -9.13 9.16
C PRO A 53 -18.07 -8.23 10.40
N LYS A 54 -18.71 -7.07 10.22
CA LYS A 54 -19.36 -6.29 11.28
C LYS A 54 -20.46 -7.11 12.02
N THR A 55 -20.31 -8.42 12.19
CA THR A 55 -21.05 -9.21 13.17
C THR A 55 -20.32 -9.09 14.51
N TYR A 56 -20.38 -7.89 15.09
CA TYR A 56 -20.68 -7.81 16.51
C TYR A 56 -22.21 -7.83 16.64
N SER A 57 -22.78 -8.97 16.28
CA SER A 57 -24.20 -9.29 16.45
C SER A 57 -24.27 -10.76 16.84
N ILE A 58 -23.68 -11.08 17.98
CA ILE A 58 -23.99 -12.29 18.74
C ILE A 58 -23.73 -11.97 20.21
N GLU A 59 -24.85 -11.71 20.88
CA GLU A 59 -25.19 -11.79 22.32
C GLU A 59 -24.35 -11.01 23.34
#